data_AF-A0AA45KH18-F1
#
_entry.id   AF-A0AA45KH18-F1
#
_cell.length_a   1.000
_cell.length_b   1.000
_cell.length_c   1.000
_cell.angle_alpha   90.00
_cell.angle_beta   90.00
_cell.angle_gamma   90.00
#
_symmetry.space_group_name_H-M   'P 1'
#
loop_
_entity.id
_entity.type
_entity.pdbx_description
1 polymer ?
#
loop_
_entity_poly.entity_id
_entity_poly.type
_entity_poly.pdbx_seq_one_letter_code
_entity_poly.pdbx_strand_id
1 'polypeptide(L)'
;MARKLSRRLKHTQHLIWGIPVGLVIILALAMSVGHYVHTQKIKERERLTYHRQVQTAEQAKNLAYHSHKKEDIQSAKKLINKLQPKERHALNRGMAQLVTCIADIDKAKALINQEQQTVTEEGIKQAERQLKFLDKPEERDERLALSHQIKIAQKRLALQKKLKDKKLIALTFDDGPSPLTTPQLLKTLRQEAVPATFFALGSQAQCYPKLIKEENDLGNEVASHTWDHKNLVTLSPQDEKQEIESANRLINKLTGKQVSLFRPPYGSYNDTVLAQTNLSAVNWTVDTNDWRYRTSEPVVANALTYAHDGAIILMHDIHQWSVEAVPQIIQKLKAQGYTFVTVSTLLDVQDGGAKAHQVYFGR
;
A
#
# COMPACT_ATOMS: atom_id res chain seq x y z
N MET A 1 77.64 -62.83 -11.66
CA MET A 1 78.43 -62.74 -10.41
C MET A 1 77.46 -62.45 -9.26
N ALA A 2 77.36 -63.35 -8.28
CA ALA A 2 77.91 -63.21 -6.92
C ALA A 2 76.92 -62.51 -5.95
N ARG A 3 76.25 -63.25 -5.04
CA ARG A 3 76.63 -63.48 -3.61
C ARG A 3 76.34 -62.23 -2.73
N LYS A 4 75.78 -62.30 -1.50
CA LYS A 4 75.43 -63.42 -0.59
C LYS A 4 74.68 -62.91 0.67
N LEU A 5 73.93 -63.80 1.36
CA LEU A 5 73.59 -63.79 2.82
C LEU A 5 72.72 -62.62 3.37
N SER A 6 71.89 -62.77 4.43
CA SER A 6 71.40 -63.89 5.27
C SER A 6 70.10 -63.44 6.01
N ARG A 7 69.40 -64.12 6.95
CA ARG A 7 69.51 -65.36 7.79
C ARG A 7 68.03 -65.80 8.09
N ARG A 8 67.67 -67.09 8.26
CA ARG A 8 67.39 -67.81 9.56
C ARG A 8 66.68 -66.94 10.64
N LEU A 9 65.63 -67.34 11.38
CA LEU A 9 65.10 -68.65 11.88
C LEU A 9 63.55 -68.59 12.08
N LYS A 10 62.79 -69.66 11.76
CA LYS A 10 62.13 -70.69 12.63
C LYS A 10 61.09 -70.26 13.68
N HIS A 11 59.96 -71.01 13.70
CA HIS A 11 59.02 -71.33 14.80
C HIS A 11 58.56 -70.21 15.77
N THR A 12 57.26 -69.98 15.94
CA THR A 12 56.38 -70.93 16.67
C THR A 12 54.90 -70.68 16.35
N GLN A 13 54.14 -71.73 16.03
CA GLN A 13 52.68 -71.75 16.19
C GLN A 13 52.37 -72.49 17.49
N HIS A 14 51.67 -71.87 18.43
CA HIS A 14 50.72 -72.49 19.37
C HIS A 14 50.08 -71.42 20.27
N LEU A 15 48.88 -71.73 20.82
CA LEU A 15 47.96 -70.86 21.58
C LEU A 15 47.41 -69.70 20.72
N ILE A 16 46.13 -69.70 20.34
CA ILE A 16 44.98 -69.61 21.26
C ILE A 16 44.02 -70.80 21.09
N TRP A 17 43.65 -71.40 22.22
CA TRP A 17 42.54 -72.35 22.34
C TRP A 17 41.34 -71.65 23.00
N GLY A 18 40.13 -72.10 22.70
CA GLY A 18 39.00 -71.95 23.63
C GLY A 18 38.25 -70.60 23.66
N ILE A 19 37.63 -70.21 22.55
CA ILE A 19 36.30 -69.58 22.66
C ILE A 19 35.28 -70.69 22.45
N PRO A 20 34.35 -70.97 23.39
CA PRO A 20 33.32 -71.99 23.18
C PRO A 20 32.50 -71.64 21.94
N VAL A 21 32.18 -72.63 21.09
CA VAL A 21 31.43 -72.40 19.84
C VAL A 21 30.09 -71.68 20.13
N GLY A 22 29.44 -72.00 21.25
CA GLY A 22 28.25 -71.28 21.72
C GLY A 22 28.49 -69.80 22.02
N LEU A 23 29.66 -69.41 22.54
CA LEU A 23 30.01 -68.01 22.80
C LEU A 23 30.24 -67.23 21.50
N VAL A 24 30.83 -67.85 20.47
CA VAL A 24 30.97 -67.27 19.12
C VAL A 24 29.60 -67.06 18.49
N ILE A 25 28.70 -68.04 18.60
CA ILE A 25 27.32 -67.95 18.08
C ILE A 25 26.53 -66.86 18.82
N ILE A 26 26.64 -66.77 20.16
CA ILE A 26 26.01 -65.71 20.95
C ILE A 26 26.56 -64.32 20.58
N LEU A 27 27.87 -64.17 20.36
CA LEU A 27 28.46 -62.91 19.89
C LEU A 27 28.01 -62.54 18.47
N ALA A 28 27.91 -63.51 17.55
CA ALA A 28 27.39 -63.29 16.21
C ALA A 28 25.88 -62.91 16.19
N LEU A 29 25.08 -63.54 17.06
CA LEU A 29 23.67 -63.18 17.29
C LEU A 29 23.56 -61.78 17.93
N ALA A 30 24.38 -61.46 18.92
CA ALA A 30 24.41 -60.14 19.54
C ALA A 30 24.86 -59.03 18.56
N MET A 31 25.83 -59.30 17.69
CA MET A 31 26.25 -58.37 16.64
C MET A 31 25.21 -58.19 15.53
N SER A 32 24.54 -59.27 15.11
CA SER A 32 23.49 -59.18 14.07
C SER A 32 22.20 -58.52 14.61
N VAL A 33 21.78 -58.83 15.84
CA VAL A 33 20.70 -58.11 16.53
C VAL A 33 21.10 -56.66 16.80
N GLY A 34 22.34 -56.39 17.20
CA GLY A 34 22.88 -55.04 17.38
C GLY A 34 22.87 -54.24 16.08
N HIS A 35 23.29 -54.83 14.96
CA HIS A 35 23.24 -54.22 13.63
C HIS A 35 21.79 -54.01 13.16
N TYR A 36 20.88 -54.96 13.42
CA TYR A 36 19.46 -54.81 13.12
C TYR A 36 18.81 -53.67 13.91
N VAL A 37 19.03 -53.60 15.23
CA VAL A 37 18.52 -52.52 16.09
C VAL A 37 19.15 -51.17 15.71
N HIS A 38 20.44 -51.15 15.35
CA HIS A 38 21.11 -49.94 14.89
C HIS A 38 20.56 -49.43 13.56
N THR A 39 20.39 -50.32 12.57
CA THR A 39 19.81 -49.96 11.25
C THR A 39 18.32 -49.58 11.36
N GLN A 40 17.54 -50.19 12.25
CA GLN A 40 16.17 -49.74 12.54
C GLN A 40 16.16 -48.36 13.20
N LYS A 41 17.03 -48.09 14.19
CA LYS A 41 17.19 -46.75 14.78
C LYS A 41 17.65 -45.69 13.78
N ILE A 42 18.48 -46.04 12.81
CA ILE A 42 18.84 -45.15 11.69
C ILE A 42 17.61 -44.85 10.84
N LYS A 43 16.91 -45.88 10.34
CA LYS A 43 15.68 -45.71 9.54
C LYS A 43 14.61 -44.89 10.25
N GLU A 44 14.44 -45.09 11.55
CA GLU A 44 13.50 -44.33 12.37
C GLU A 44 13.92 -42.86 12.54
N ARG A 45 15.21 -42.59 12.76
CA ARG A 45 15.76 -41.21 12.78
C ARG A 45 15.66 -40.53 11.42
N GLU A 46 15.90 -41.25 10.33
CA GLU A 46 15.71 -40.76 8.97
C GLU A 46 14.23 -40.43 8.72
N ARG A 47 13.31 -41.31 9.12
CA ARG A 47 11.85 -41.09 9.01
C ARG A 47 11.36 -39.92 9.86
N LEU A 48 11.89 -39.73 11.07
CA LEU A 48 11.58 -38.57 11.93
C LEU A 48 12.15 -37.27 11.37
N THR A 49 13.39 -37.30 10.87
CA THR A 49 14.02 -36.16 10.19
C THR A 49 13.22 -35.78 8.94
N TYR A 50 12.79 -36.78 8.18
CA TYR A 50 11.97 -36.63 6.99
C TYR A 50 10.58 -36.04 7.31
N HIS A 51 9.85 -36.57 8.30
CA HIS A 51 8.56 -36.00 8.71
C HIS A 51 8.69 -34.55 9.19
N ARG A 52 9.76 -34.21 9.93
CA ARG A 52 10.06 -32.82 10.29
C ARG A 52 10.32 -31.95 9.05
N GLN A 53 11.10 -32.42 8.08
CA GLN A 53 11.35 -31.68 6.83
C GLN A 53 10.06 -31.43 6.03
N VAL A 54 9.15 -32.42 5.96
CA VAL A 54 7.83 -32.26 5.32
C VAL A 54 7.00 -31.22 6.08
N GLN A 55 6.89 -31.32 7.40
CA GLN A 55 6.16 -30.33 8.22
C GLN A 55 6.74 -28.92 8.11
N THR A 56 8.07 -28.76 8.14
CA THR A 56 8.73 -27.46 7.92
C THR A 56 8.45 -26.92 6.52
N ALA A 57 8.43 -27.77 5.49
CA ALA A 57 8.12 -27.35 4.12
C ALA A 57 6.63 -26.96 3.94
N GLU A 58 5.71 -27.66 4.59
CA GLU A 58 4.28 -27.30 4.62
C GLU A 58 4.04 -26.02 5.41
N GLN A 59 4.68 -25.84 6.56
CA GLN A 59 4.65 -24.59 7.33
C GLN A 59 5.23 -23.43 6.53
N ALA A 60 6.37 -23.62 5.85
CA ALA A 60 6.95 -22.59 4.99
C ALA A 60 6.08 -22.26 3.78
N LYS A 61 5.44 -23.25 3.15
CA LYS A 61 4.44 -23.04 2.08
C LYS A 61 3.25 -22.23 2.61
N ASN A 62 2.74 -22.56 3.79
CA ASN A 62 1.62 -21.85 4.41
C ASN A 62 2.01 -20.44 4.85
N LEU A 63 3.21 -20.22 5.39
CA LEU A 63 3.72 -18.89 5.73
C LEU A 63 3.94 -18.02 4.48
N ALA A 64 4.52 -18.58 3.41
CA ALA A 64 4.66 -17.90 2.13
C ALA A 64 3.31 -17.54 1.51
N TYR A 65 2.28 -18.37 1.73
CA TYR A 65 0.90 -18.06 1.34
C TYR A 65 0.38 -16.82 2.07
N HIS A 66 0.49 -16.77 3.41
CA HIS A 66 -0.02 -15.66 4.22
C HIS A 66 0.85 -14.38 4.15
N SER A 67 2.11 -14.47 3.71
CA SER A 67 2.99 -13.31 3.62
C SER A 67 2.85 -12.53 2.32
N HIS A 68 2.38 -13.18 1.25
CA HIS A 68 2.30 -12.67 -0.12
C HIS A 68 3.63 -12.11 -0.67
N LYS A 69 4.79 -12.49 -0.09
CA LYS A 69 6.11 -12.00 -0.48
C LYS A 69 6.84 -12.97 -1.39
N LYS A 70 7.49 -12.41 -2.42
CA LYS A 70 8.24 -13.16 -3.43
C LYS A 70 9.48 -13.85 -2.84
N GLU A 71 10.08 -13.25 -1.81
CA GLU A 71 11.23 -13.80 -1.08
C GLU A 71 10.84 -15.03 -0.25
N ASP A 72 9.67 -15.00 0.38
CA ASP A 72 9.17 -16.10 1.22
C ASP A 72 8.78 -17.31 0.36
N ILE A 73 8.20 -17.07 -0.83
CA ILE A 73 7.96 -18.10 -1.85
C ILE A 73 9.26 -18.76 -2.30
N GLN A 74 10.32 -17.98 -2.55
CA GLN A 74 11.63 -18.55 -2.91
C GLN A 74 12.24 -19.35 -1.75
N SER A 75 12.03 -18.90 -0.51
CA SER A 75 12.48 -19.60 0.70
C SER A 75 11.76 -20.93 0.89
N ALA A 76 10.43 -20.98 0.66
CA ALA A 76 9.66 -22.21 0.64
C ALA A 76 10.15 -23.19 -0.45
N LYS A 77 10.40 -22.71 -1.69
CA LYS A 77 10.98 -23.54 -2.77
C LYS A 77 12.34 -24.14 -2.42
N LYS A 78 13.22 -23.40 -1.74
CA LYS A 78 14.52 -23.90 -1.27
C LYS A 78 14.39 -25.04 -0.24
N LEU A 79 13.32 -25.06 0.56
CA LEU A 79 13.02 -26.15 1.49
C LEU A 79 12.45 -27.38 0.77
N ILE A 80 11.52 -27.18 -0.16
CA ILE A 80 10.88 -28.26 -0.94
C ILE A 80 11.90 -29.04 -1.78
N ASN A 81 12.92 -28.38 -2.32
CA ASN A 81 14.00 -29.03 -3.07
C ASN A 81 14.83 -30.05 -2.24
N LYS A 82 14.74 -30.03 -0.91
CA LYS A 82 15.40 -31.00 -0.02
C LYS A 82 14.57 -32.28 0.21
N LEU A 83 13.30 -32.30 -0.21
CA LEU A 83 12.39 -33.44 -0.03
C LEU A 83 12.63 -34.55 -1.06
N GLN A 84 12.14 -35.75 -0.74
CA GLN A 84 12.13 -36.92 -1.64
C GLN A 84 11.32 -36.63 -2.94
N PRO A 85 11.62 -37.28 -4.07
CA PRO A 85 11.06 -36.91 -5.39
C PRO A 85 9.53 -36.93 -5.46
N LYS A 86 8.88 -37.86 -4.77
CA LYS A 86 7.43 -38.07 -4.83
C LYS A 86 6.65 -36.91 -4.20
N GLU A 87 7.04 -36.51 -2.98
CA GLU A 87 6.42 -35.38 -2.28
C GLU A 87 6.90 -34.04 -2.85
N ARG A 88 8.15 -33.95 -3.34
CA ARG A 88 8.66 -32.81 -4.10
C ARG A 88 7.77 -32.51 -5.31
N HIS A 89 7.30 -33.52 -6.05
CA HIS A 89 6.36 -33.33 -7.17
C HIS A 89 4.97 -32.85 -6.74
N ALA A 90 4.46 -33.30 -5.58
CA ALA A 90 3.17 -32.85 -5.06
C ALA A 90 3.25 -31.38 -4.59
N LEU A 91 4.25 -31.04 -3.75
CA LEU A 91 4.45 -29.68 -3.27
C LEU A 91 4.85 -28.71 -4.39
N ASN A 92 5.61 -29.13 -5.40
CA ASN A 92 5.91 -28.28 -6.57
C ASN A 92 4.66 -27.93 -7.39
N ARG A 93 3.69 -28.85 -7.53
CA ARG A 93 2.41 -28.53 -8.21
C ARG A 93 1.60 -27.51 -7.41
N GLY A 94 1.47 -27.71 -6.10
CA GLY A 94 0.82 -26.72 -5.22
C GLY A 94 1.53 -25.36 -5.24
N MET A 95 2.86 -25.32 -5.20
CA MET A 95 3.65 -24.09 -5.33
C MET A 95 3.52 -23.42 -6.71
N ALA A 96 3.36 -24.18 -7.79
CA ALA A 96 3.13 -23.62 -9.11
C ALA A 96 1.75 -22.93 -9.16
N GLN A 97 0.70 -23.60 -8.67
CA GLN A 97 -0.64 -23.01 -8.54
C GLN A 97 -0.63 -21.74 -7.66
N LEU A 98 0.12 -21.76 -6.55
CA LEU A 98 0.27 -20.65 -5.61
C LEU A 98 1.00 -19.45 -6.24
N VAL A 99 2.05 -19.70 -7.04
CA VAL A 99 2.73 -18.67 -7.84
C VAL A 99 1.82 -18.10 -8.93
N THR A 100 1.01 -18.94 -9.58
CA THR A 100 0.01 -18.48 -10.55
C THR A 100 -1.05 -17.62 -9.88
N CYS A 101 -1.61 -18.06 -8.75
CA CYS A 101 -2.59 -17.30 -7.98
C CYS A 101 -2.03 -15.95 -7.49
N ILE A 102 -0.80 -15.90 -7.00
CA ILE A 102 -0.17 -14.63 -6.61
C ILE A 102 0.13 -13.76 -7.83
N ALA A 103 0.53 -14.33 -8.96
CA ALA A 103 0.67 -13.57 -10.21
C ALA A 103 -0.69 -13.03 -10.72
N ASP A 104 -1.78 -13.76 -10.52
CA ASP A 104 -3.15 -13.34 -10.88
C ASP A 104 -3.68 -12.28 -9.89
N ILE A 105 -3.35 -12.37 -8.60
CA ILE A 105 -3.62 -11.36 -7.58
C ILE A 105 -2.81 -10.09 -7.86
N ASP A 106 -1.51 -10.21 -8.14
CA ASP A 106 -0.65 -9.09 -8.52
C ASP A 106 -1.09 -8.48 -9.85
N LYS A 107 -1.59 -9.28 -10.79
CA LYS A 107 -2.19 -8.80 -12.04
C LYS A 107 -3.55 -8.14 -11.81
N ALA A 108 -4.40 -8.63 -10.92
CA ALA A 108 -5.66 -7.97 -10.55
C ALA A 108 -5.42 -6.64 -9.82
N LYS A 109 -4.48 -6.63 -8.84
CA LYS A 109 -4.00 -5.41 -8.18
C LYS A 109 -3.35 -4.45 -9.18
N ALA A 110 -2.56 -4.96 -10.12
CA ALA A 110 -1.93 -4.15 -11.16
C ALA A 110 -2.97 -3.58 -12.12
N LEU A 111 -3.99 -4.34 -12.55
CA LEU A 111 -5.09 -3.81 -13.36
C LEU A 111 -5.84 -2.70 -12.61
N ILE A 112 -6.16 -2.89 -11.33
CA ILE A 112 -6.83 -1.88 -10.50
C ILE A 112 -5.95 -0.65 -10.22
N ASN A 113 -4.64 -0.83 -10.05
CA ASN A 113 -3.70 0.27 -9.86
C ASN A 113 -3.36 0.99 -11.18
N GLN A 114 -3.31 0.28 -12.30
CA GLN A 114 -3.14 0.82 -13.64
C GLN A 114 -4.40 1.57 -14.09
N GLU A 115 -5.58 1.18 -13.58
CA GLU A 115 -6.85 1.91 -13.68
C GLU A 115 -7.08 3.00 -12.61
N GLN A 116 -6.11 3.29 -11.72
CA GLN A 116 -6.23 4.46 -10.83
C GLN A 116 -6.42 5.77 -11.62
N GLN A 117 -5.95 5.79 -12.87
CA GLN A 117 -5.99 6.93 -13.79
C GLN A 117 -7.23 6.97 -14.70
N THR A 118 -8.00 5.89 -14.86
CA THR A 118 -9.27 5.87 -15.60
C THR A 118 -10.08 4.64 -15.18
N VAL A 119 -11.08 4.81 -14.31
CA VAL A 119 -11.99 3.71 -13.96
C VAL A 119 -12.96 3.47 -15.13
N THR A 120 -12.91 2.29 -15.75
CA THR A 120 -13.78 1.97 -16.91
C THR A 120 -14.84 0.92 -16.59
N GLU A 121 -15.93 0.89 -17.37
CA GLU A 121 -16.93 -0.18 -17.26
C GLU A 121 -16.35 -1.56 -17.54
N GLU A 122 -15.48 -1.69 -18.54
CA GLU A 122 -14.93 -2.99 -18.92
C GLU A 122 -13.86 -3.45 -17.92
N GLY A 123 -13.07 -2.54 -17.37
CA GLY A 123 -12.16 -2.79 -16.24
C GLY A 123 -12.89 -3.38 -15.03
N ILE A 124 -13.98 -2.73 -14.61
CA ILE A 124 -14.85 -3.24 -13.54
C ILE A 124 -15.40 -4.63 -13.90
N LYS A 125 -15.93 -4.84 -15.13
CA LYS A 125 -16.43 -6.15 -15.59
C LYS A 125 -15.34 -7.22 -15.59
N GLN A 126 -14.10 -6.88 -15.93
CA GLN A 126 -12.96 -7.80 -15.91
C GLN A 126 -12.55 -8.14 -14.47
N ALA A 127 -12.48 -7.16 -13.57
CA ALA A 127 -12.23 -7.38 -12.15
C ALA A 127 -13.34 -8.25 -11.51
N GLU A 128 -14.61 -8.02 -11.85
CA GLU A 128 -15.75 -8.86 -11.42
C GLU A 128 -15.67 -10.29 -11.96
N ARG A 129 -15.20 -10.49 -13.20
CA ARG A 129 -14.92 -11.83 -13.74
C ARG A 129 -13.79 -12.50 -12.95
N GLN A 130 -12.69 -11.79 -12.67
CA GLN A 130 -11.56 -12.33 -11.90
C GLN A 130 -11.95 -12.68 -10.46
N LEU A 131 -12.77 -11.85 -9.81
CA LEU A 131 -13.31 -12.10 -8.46
C LEU A 131 -14.07 -13.42 -8.36
N LYS A 132 -14.75 -13.87 -9.44
CA LYS A 132 -15.47 -15.15 -9.48
C LYS A 132 -14.54 -16.38 -9.52
N PHE A 133 -13.28 -16.22 -9.91
CA PHE A 133 -12.28 -17.30 -9.90
C PHE A 133 -11.53 -17.41 -8.55
N LEU A 134 -11.73 -16.46 -7.62
CA LEU A 134 -11.22 -16.53 -6.25
C LEU A 134 -12.23 -17.26 -5.35
N ASP A 135 -12.46 -18.54 -5.61
CA ASP A 135 -13.50 -19.33 -4.94
C ASP A 135 -13.02 -20.06 -3.67
N LYS A 136 -11.71 -20.24 -3.48
CA LYS A 136 -11.18 -21.12 -2.41
C LYS A 136 -11.30 -20.48 -1.02
N PRO A 137 -11.43 -21.29 0.05
CA PRO A 137 -11.45 -20.80 1.42
C PRO A 137 -10.23 -19.95 1.80
N GLU A 138 -9.06 -20.32 1.29
CA GLU A 138 -7.79 -19.64 1.52
C GLU A 138 -7.65 -18.30 0.77
N GLU A 139 -8.45 -18.02 -0.26
CA GLU A 139 -8.41 -16.78 -1.07
C GLU A 139 -9.36 -15.69 -0.53
N ARG A 140 -9.86 -15.88 0.69
CA ARG A 140 -10.94 -15.09 1.29
C ARG A 140 -10.59 -13.60 1.44
N ASP A 141 -9.38 -13.30 1.87
CA ASP A 141 -8.99 -11.93 2.23
C ASP A 141 -8.68 -11.10 0.98
N GLU A 142 -8.06 -11.71 -0.05
CA GLU A 142 -7.90 -11.07 -1.36
C GLU A 142 -9.24 -10.91 -2.07
N ARG A 143 -10.16 -11.89 -1.98
CA ARG A 143 -11.53 -11.73 -2.47
C ARG A 143 -12.25 -10.57 -1.77
N LEU A 144 -12.06 -10.40 -0.46
CA LEU A 144 -12.66 -9.28 0.29
C LEU A 144 -12.04 -7.94 -0.14
N ALA A 145 -10.73 -7.85 -0.28
CA ALA A 145 -10.03 -6.66 -0.74
C ALA A 145 -10.40 -6.27 -2.18
N LEU A 146 -10.42 -7.24 -3.10
CA LEU A 146 -10.81 -7.05 -4.50
C LEU A 146 -12.28 -6.62 -4.63
N SER A 147 -13.18 -7.27 -3.88
CA SER A 147 -14.61 -6.88 -3.82
C SER A 147 -14.79 -5.45 -3.31
N HIS A 148 -14.01 -5.04 -2.30
CA HIS A 148 -14.01 -3.67 -1.80
C HIS A 148 -13.51 -2.67 -2.86
N GLN A 149 -12.41 -2.99 -3.56
CA GLN A 149 -11.87 -2.15 -4.64
C GLN A 149 -12.86 -2.00 -5.81
N ILE A 150 -13.51 -3.10 -6.24
CA ILE A 150 -14.57 -3.07 -7.27
C ILE A 150 -15.73 -2.16 -6.83
N LYS A 151 -16.16 -2.23 -5.56
CA LYS A 151 -17.22 -1.37 -5.02
C LYS A 151 -16.83 0.11 -4.99
N ILE A 152 -15.55 0.42 -4.75
CA ILE A 152 -15.02 1.80 -4.86
C ILE A 152 -15.02 2.26 -6.32
N ALA A 153 -14.53 1.42 -7.24
CA ALA A 153 -14.51 1.71 -8.67
C ALA A 153 -15.92 1.97 -9.24
N GLN A 154 -16.90 1.11 -8.92
CA GLN A 154 -18.31 1.29 -9.29
C GLN A 154 -18.87 2.64 -8.79
N LYS A 155 -18.53 3.06 -7.56
CA LYS A 155 -18.91 4.38 -7.02
C LYS A 155 -18.26 5.54 -7.76
N ARG A 156 -16.93 5.47 -8.02
CA ARG A 156 -16.20 6.49 -8.80
C ARG A 156 -16.81 6.65 -10.19
N LEU A 157 -17.04 5.56 -10.90
CA LEU A 157 -17.64 5.57 -12.24
C LEU A 157 -19.09 6.11 -12.25
N ALA A 158 -19.90 5.75 -11.25
CA ALA A 158 -21.26 6.30 -11.12
C ALA A 158 -21.24 7.81 -10.85
N LEU A 159 -20.29 8.29 -10.05
CA LEU A 159 -20.09 9.72 -9.77
C LEU A 159 -19.59 10.47 -11.02
N GLN A 160 -18.61 9.92 -11.73
CA GLN A 160 -18.12 10.45 -13.01
C GLN A 160 -19.27 10.63 -14.01
N LYS A 161 -20.09 9.59 -14.22
CA LYS A 161 -21.27 9.66 -15.10
C LYS A 161 -22.29 10.71 -14.65
N LYS A 162 -22.53 10.86 -13.34
CA LYS A 162 -23.46 11.86 -12.78
C LYS A 162 -22.97 13.30 -12.99
N LEU A 163 -21.65 13.51 -13.04
CA LEU A 163 -21.01 14.82 -13.09
C LEU A 163 -20.50 15.24 -14.47
N LYS A 164 -20.39 14.31 -15.44
CA LYS A 164 -19.79 14.52 -16.77
C LYS A 164 -20.26 15.79 -17.50
N ASP A 165 -21.56 16.10 -17.43
CA ASP A 165 -22.19 17.22 -18.13
C ASP A 165 -22.56 18.37 -17.16
N LYS A 166 -21.88 18.47 -16.01
CA LYS A 166 -22.06 19.54 -15.01
C LYS A 166 -20.87 20.48 -15.06
N LYS A 167 -21.13 21.78 -14.87
CA LYS A 167 -20.07 22.74 -14.53
C LYS A 167 -19.56 22.40 -13.12
N LEU A 168 -18.30 22.04 -12.99
CA LEU A 168 -17.69 21.66 -11.71
C LEU A 168 -16.81 22.80 -11.17
N ILE A 169 -16.71 22.88 -9.85
CA ILE A 169 -15.81 23.83 -9.18
C ILE A 169 -15.39 23.27 -7.81
N ALA A 170 -14.13 23.47 -7.43
CA ALA A 170 -13.60 23.02 -6.14
C ALA A 170 -13.25 24.22 -5.24
N LEU A 171 -13.83 24.26 -4.03
CA LEU A 171 -13.36 25.16 -2.97
C LEU A 171 -12.19 24.48 -2.26
N THR A 172 -11.08 25.19 -2.12
CA THR A 172 -9.90 24.69 -1.41
C THR A 172 -9.43 25.66 -0.35
N PHE A 173 -9.00 25.10 0.77
CA PHE A 173 -8.62 25.87 1.96
C PHE A 173 -7.24 25.45 2.45
N ASP A 174 -6.32 26.40 2.51
CA ASP A 174 -4.93 26.21 2.90
C ASP A 174 -4.65 26.73 4.33
N ASP A 175 -3.48 26.38 4.86
CA ASP A 175 -2.92 26.72 6.18
C ASP A 175 -3.65 26.18 7.43
N GLY A 176 -4.87 25.68 7.29
CA GLY A 176 -5.64 25.11 8.39
C GLY A 176 -5.06 23.81 9.01
N PRO A 177 -5.72 23.29 10.07
CA PRO A 177 -6.90 23.83 10.73
C PRO A 177 -6.61 24.98 11.71
N SER A 178 -7.50 25.97 11.74
CA SER A 178 -7.57 27.01 12.77
C SER A 178 -8.71 26.72 13.76
N PRO A 179 -8.46 26.72 15.09
CA PRO A 179 -9.50 26.47 16.08
C PRO A 179 -10.55 27.59 16.17
N LEU A 180 -10.29 28.77 15.59
CA LEU A 180 -11.19 29.92 15.62
C LEU A 180 -12.17 29.94 14.44
N THR A 181 -11.71 29.51 13.27
CA THR A 181 -12.38 29.78 11.98
C THR A 181 -12.82 28.52 11.24
N THR A 182 -12.01 27.45 11.25
CA THR A 182 -12.36 26.16 10.61
C THR A 182 -13.70 25.59 11.10
N PRO A 183 -14.07 25.61 12.41
CA PRO A 183 -15.38 25.13 12.86
C PRO A 183 -16.56 25.92 12.28
N GLN A 184 -16.38 27.22 12.03
CA GLN A 184 -17.41 28.07 11.41
C GLN A 184 -17.59 27.68 9.93
N LEU A 185 -16.48 27.47 9.22
CA LEU A 185 -16.47 27.02 7.83
C LEU A 185 -17.12 25.64 7.67
N LEU A 186 -16.76 24.66 8.51
CA LEU A 186 -17.34 23.32 8.50
C LEU A 186 -18.86 23.34 8.75
N LYS A 187 -19.34 24.24 9.62
CA LYS A 187 -20.77 24.47 9.82
C LYS A 187 -21.44 24.96 8.52
N THR A 188 -20.86 25.95 7.84
CA THR A 188 -21.36 26.49 6.56
C THR A 188 -21.39 25.41 5.48
N LEU A 189 -20.27 24.70 5.24
CA LEU A 189 -20.16 23.65 4.24
C LEU A 189 -21.22 22.54 4.45
N ARG A 190 -21.41 22.12 5.71
CA ARG A 190 -22.44 21.14 6.09
C ARG A 190 -23.86 21.67 5.87
N GLN A 191 -24.16 22.92 6.23
CA GLN A 191 -25.48 23.54 6.02
C GLN A 191 -25.82 23.66 4.53
N GLU A 192 -24.82 23.98 3.71
CA GLU A 192 -24.95 24.11 2.25
C GLU A 192 -24.87 22.78 1.50
N ALA A 193 -24.56 21.67 2.19
CA ALA A 193 -24.25 20.36 1.60
C ALA A 193 -23.19 20.44 0.49
N VAL A 194 -22.16 21.27 0.71
CA VAL A 194 -21.04 21.52 -0.22
C VAL A 194 -19.77 20.85 0.31
N PRO A 195 -19.13 19.95 -0.44
CA PRO A 195 -17.82 19.43 -0.10
C PRO A 195 -16.71 20.43 -0.47
N ALA A 196 -15.61 20.39 0.26
CA ALA A 196 -14.37 21.12 -0.04
C ALA A 196 -13.13 20.21 0.08
N THR A 197 -11.96 20.74 -0.29
CA THR A 197 -10.65 20.12 -0.03
C THR A 197 -9.81 21.02 0.87
N PHE A 198 -9.41 20.52 2.03
CA PHE A 198 -8.52 21.20 2.96
C PHE A 198 -7.08 20.73 2.71
N PHE A 199 -6.18 21.64 2.38
CA PHE A 199 -4.73 21.37 2.37
C PHE A 199 -4.20 21.80 3.74
N ALA A 200 -4.13 20.83 4.65
CA ALA A 200 -3.79 21.09 6.05
C ALA A 200 -2.28 21.06 6.29
N LEU A 201 -1.80 21.97 7.16
CA LEU A 201 -0.43 21.95 7.65
C LEU A 201 -0.25 20.84 8.69
N GLY A 202 0.83 20.06 8.58
CA GLY A 202 1.17 18.98 9.51
C GLY A 202 1.32 19.46 10.95
N SER A 203 1.94 20.63 11.16
CA SER A 203 2.04 21.29 12.47
C SER A 203 0.68 21.65 13.07
N GLN A 204 -0.25 22.21 12.28
CA GLN A 204 -1.61 22.53 12.75
C GLN A 204 -2.46 21.28 12.99
N ALA A 205 -2.33 20.26 12.12
CA ALA A 205 -2.93 18.95 12.31
C ALA A 205 -2.46 18.25 13.61
N GLN A 206 -1.21 18.52 14.04
CA GLN A 206 -0.68 18.00 15.31
C GLN A 206 -1.31 18.70 16.53
N CYS A 207 -1.53 20.02 16.43
CA CYS A 207 -2.17 20.82 17.48
C CYS A 207 -3.68 20.55 17.60
N TYR A 208 -4.38 20.39 16.47
CA TYR A 208 -5.83 20.29 16.39
C TYR A 208 -6.33 19.00 15.69
N PRO A 209 -5.89 17.81 16.11
CA PRO A 209 -6.19 16.54 15.42
C PRO A 209 -7.69 16.19 15.38
N LYS A 210 -8.50 16.79 16.25
CA LYS A 210 -9.97 16.65 16.23
C LYS A 210 -10.60 17.38 15.04
N LEU A 211 -10.07 18.52 14.62
CA LEU A 211 -10.61 19.30 13.49
C LEU A 211 -10.32 18.60 12.15
N ILE A 212 -9.09 18.09 11.96
CA ILE A 212 -8.75 17.20 10.83
C ILE A 212 -9.72 16.03 10.70
N LYS A 213 -10.10 15.43 11.83
CA LYS A 213 -11.08 14.33 11.83
C LYS A 213 -12.49 14.84 11.48
N GLU A 214 -12.90 15.99 11.99
CA GLU A 214 -14.21 16.60 11.71
C GLU A 214 -14.36 17.03 10.24
N GLU A 215 -13.33 17.65 9.65
CA GLU A 215 -13.24 17.96 8.21
C GLU A 215 -13.55 16.70 7.38
N ASN A 216 -12.80 15.63 7.66
CA ASN A 216 -12.89 14.34 6.98
C ASN A 216 -14.23 13.61 7.20
N ASP A 217 -14.75 13.62 8.43
CA ASP A 217 -16.00 12.96 8.81
C ASP A 217 -17.23 13.65 8.18
N LEU A 218 -17.16 14.97 7.95
CA LEU A 218 -18.18 15.74 7.24
C LEU A 218 -18.18 15.51 5.71
N GLY A 219 -17.31 14.64 5.20
CA GLY A 219 -17.26 14.27 3.79
C GLY A 219 -16.37 15.15 2.93
N ASN A 220 -15.60 16.06 3.53
CA ASN A 220 -14.57 16.80 2.82
C ASN A 220 -13.35 15.91 2.53
N GLU A 221 -12.50 16.39 1.65
CA GLU A 221 -11.16 15.86 1.44
C GLU A 221 -10.17 16.61 2.34
N VAL A 222 -9.23 15.88 2.94
CA VAL A 222 -8.09 16.46 3.66
C VAL A 222 -6.81 15.96 2.99
N ALA A 223 -6.02 16.90 2.51
CA ALA A 223 -4.77 16.72 1.78
C ALA A 223 -3.65 17.49 2.50
N SER A 224 -2.41 17.33 2.03
CA SER A 224 -1.23 17.89 2.70
C SER A 224 -0.82 19.26 2.16
N HIS A 225 -0.50 20.20 3.04
CA HIS A 225 0.16 21.48 2.69
C HIS A 225 1.61 21.56 3.23
N THR A 226 2.27 20.40 3.37
CA THR A 226 3.55 20.22 4.09
C THR A 226 3.42 20.40 5.61
N TRP A 227 4.54 20.44 6.33
CA TRP A 227 4.58 20.42 7.79
C TRP A 227 4.58 21.84 8.38
N ASP A 228 5.52 22.70 7.94
CA ASP A 228 5.71 24.08 8.45
C ASP A 228 5.60 25.18 7.35
N HIS A 229 4.90 24.93 6.24
CA HIS A 229 4.73 25.91 5.15
C HIS A 229 6.06 26.44 4.55
N LYS A 230 7.10 25.59 4.53
CA LYS A 230 8.41 25.96 3.96
C LYS A 230 8.37 25.98 2.44
N ASN A 231 9.07 26.93 1.82
CA ASN A 231 9.21 26.97 0.36
C ASN A 231 10.12 25.81 -0.10
N LEU A 232 9.51 24.73 -0.60
CA LEU A 232 10.17 23.45 -0.85
C LEU A 232 11.40 23.60 -1.76
N VAL A 233 11.33 24.40 -2.83
CA VAL A 233 12.44 24.57 -3.80
C VAL A 233 13.69 25.24 -3.23
N THR A 234 13.64 25.73 -1.98
CA THR A 234 14.79 26.32 -1.26
C THR A 234 15.46 25.36 -0.28
N LEU A 235 14.91 24.16 -0.11
CA LEU A 235 15.34 23.16 0.85
C LEU A 235 16.32 22.15 0.23
N SER A 236 16.90 21.28 1.06
CA SER A 236 17.55 20.08 0.56
C SER A 236 16.50 19.02 0.20
N PRO A 237 16.79 18.06 -0.72
CA PRO A 237 15.86 16.98 -1.05
C PRO A 237 15.42 16.14 0.15
N GLN A 238 16.26 16.03 1.19
CA GLN A 238 15.92 15.36 2.43
C GLN A 238 14.88 16.15 3.24
N ASP A 239 15.02 17.47 3.31
CA ASP A 239 14.11 18.36 4.03
C ASP A 239 12.79 18.54 3.27
N GLU A 240 12.82 18.65 1.93
CA GLU A 240 11.64 18.59 1.05
C GLU A 240 10.80 17.33 1.36
N LYS A 241 11.46 16.17 1.38
CA LYS A 241 10.82 14.89 1.68
C LYS A 241 10.29 14.85 3.11
N GLN A 242 11.02 15.39 4.08
CA GLN A 242 10.60 15.41 5.48
C GLN A 242 9.36 16.30 5.71
N GLU A 243 9.31 17.48 5.09
CA GLU A 243 8.15 18.37 5.05
C GLU A 243 6.90 17.67 4.52
N ILE A 244 7.01 17.04 3.35
CA ILE A 244 5.89 16.38 2.67
C ILE A 244 5.44 15.13 3.46
N GLU A 245 6.35 14.18 3.71
CA GLU A 245 5.96 12.89 4.28
C GLU A 245 5.48 12.97 5.74
N SER A 246 5.97 13.92 6.53
CA SER A 246 5.59 14.02 7.95
C SER A 246 4.13 14.47 8.09
N ALA A 247 3.71 15.44 7.27
CA ALA A 247 2.32 15.86 7.19
C ALA A 247 1.43 14.71 6.68
N ASN A 248 1.85 14.06 5.58
CA ASN A 248 1.12 12.91 5.01
C ASN A 248 0.89 11.79 6.03
N ARG A 249 1.94 11.39 6.78
CA ARG A 249 1.85 10.34 7.81
C ARG A 249 0.84 10.69 8.91
N LEU A 250 0.82 11.95 9.34
CA LEU A 250 -0.10 12.41 10.38
C LEU A 250 -1.54 12.48 9.86
N ILE A 251 -1.77 13.10 8.70
CA ILE A 251 -3.10 13.22 8.09
C ILE A 251 -3.68 11.83 7.79
N ASN A 252 -2.87 10.90 7.26
CA ASN A 252 -3.28 9.50 7.05
C ASN A 252 -3.75 8.84 8.35
N LYS A 253 -3.00 9.05 9.45
CA LYS A 253 -3.31 8.48 10.77
C LYS A 253 -4.60 9.07 11.36
N LEU A 254 -4.87 10.36 11.15
CA LEU A 254 -6.03 11.06 11.71
C LEU A 254 -7.33 10.79 10.93
N THR A 255 -7.23 10.71 9.61
CA THR A 255 -8.40 10.53 8.70
C THR A 255 -8.73 9.06 8.42
N GLY A 256 -7.75 8.15 8.56
CA GLY A 256 -7.86 6.76 8.14
C GLY A 256 -7.88 6.59 6.60
N LYS A 257 -7.62 7.65 5.83
CA LYS A 257 -7.52 7.65 4.36
C LYS A 257 -6.06 7.78 3.95
N GLN A 258 -5.73 7.32 2.75
CA GLN A 258 -4.43 7.61 2.14
C GLN A 258 -4.51 8.94 1.39
N VAL A 259 -3.73 9.93 1.83
CA VAL A 259 -3.48 11.17 1.09
C VAL A 259 -2.86 10.82 -0.28
N SER A 260 -3.46 11.35 -1.34
CA SER A 260 -3.02 11.24 -2.75
C SER A 260 -2.56 12.57 -3.34
N LEU A 261 -2.95 13.68 -2.71
CA LEU A 261 -2.71 15.06 -3.15
C LEU A 261 -1.88 15.83 -2.12
N PHE A 262 -1.03 16.74 -2.58
CA PHE A 262 -0.49 17.81 -1.76
C PHE A 262 -0.52 19.13 -2.53
N ARG A 263 -0.55 20.25 -1.82
CA ARG A 263 -0.32 21.57 -2.41
C ARG A 263 1.04 22.08 -1.92
N PRO A 264 1.99 22.41 -2.80
CA PRO A 264 3.23 23.03 -2.38
C PRO A 264 2.97 24.46 -1.86
N PRO A 265 3.52 24.86 -0.72
CA PRO A 265 3.49 26.25 -0.24
C PRO A 265 3.88 27.24 -1.32
N TYR A 266 3.17 28.37 -1.38
CA TYR A 266 3.33 29.43 -2.40
C TYR A 266 3.12 28.95 -3.86
N GLY A 267 2.58 27.75 -4.08
CA GLY A 267 2.50 27.11 -5.41
C GLY A 267 3.86 26.70 -5.98
N SER A 268 4.91 26.67 -5.14
CA SER A 268 6.32 26.60 -5.54
C SER A 268 6.83 25.15 -5.62
N TYR A 269 7.10 24.67 -6.83
CA TYR A 269 7.60 23.32 -7.09
C TYR A 269 8.65 23.29 -8.21
N ASN A 270 9.40 22.19 -8.28
CA ASN A 270 10.28 21.82 -9.39
C ASN A 270 10.38 20.28 -9.46
N ASP A 271 11.13 19.75 -10.42
CA ASP A 271 11.29 18.29 -10.61
C ASP A 271 11.90 17.60 -9.38
N THR A 272 12.79 18.27 -8.63
CA THR A 272 13.39 17.74 -7.40
C THR A 272 12.32 17.51 -6.33
N VAL A 273 11.44 18.49 -6.10
CA VAL A 273 10.32 18.41 -5.16
C VAL A 273 9.35 17.28 -5.56
N LEU A 274 8.99 17.21 -6.86
CA LEU A 274 8.07 16.19 -7.38
C LEU A 274 8.66 14.77 -7.29
N ALA A 275 9.99 14.64 -7.33
CA ALA A 275 10.68 13.36 -7.14
C ALA A 275 10.72 12.88 -5.67
N GLN A 276 10.46 13.73 -4.68
CA GLN A 276 10.46 13.33 -3.26
C GLN A 276 9.21 12.58 -2.82
N THR A 277 8.15 12.55 -3.64
CA THR A 277 6.83 12.07 -3.24
C THR A 277 6.08 11.41 -4.40
N ASN A 278 5.28 10.37 -4.10
CA ASN A 278 4.38 9.74 -5.07
C ASN A 278 2.99 10.42 -5.12
N LEU A 279 2.83 11.56 -4.45
CA LEU A 279 1.59 12.36 -4.50
C LEU A 279 1.50 13.15 -5.81
N SER A 280 0.30 13.67 -6.09
CA SER A 280 0.07 14.68 -7.12
C SER A 280 0.14 16.07 -6.49
N ALA A 281 0.81 17.01 -7.12
CA ALA A 281 0.80 18.41 -6.71
C ALA A 281 -0.47 19.11 -7.22
N VAL A 282 -1.08 19.96 -6.41
CA VAL A 282 -2.30 20.71 -6.75
C VAL A 282 -2.13 22.18 -6.44
N ASN A 283 -2.09 23.01 -7.48
CA ASN A 283 -2.17 24.46 -7.38
C ASN A 283 -3.63 24.92 -7.59
N TRP A 284 -3.87 26.04 -8.26
CA TRP A 284 -5.19 26.65 -8.45
C TRP A 284 -5.23 27.46 -9.74
N THR A 285 -6.43 27.64 -10.31
CA THR A 285 -6.68 28.59 -11.40
C THR A 285 -7.34 29.89 -10.91
N VAL A 286 -7.88 29.91 -9.69
CA VAL A 286 -8.53 31.09 -9.10
C VAL A 286 -7.91 31.40 -7.73
N ASP A 287 -7.11 32.47 -7.66
CA ASP A 287 -6.64 33.03 -6.39
C ASP A 287 -7.63 34.11 -5.90
N THR A 288 -8.27 33.87 -4.76
CA THR A 288 -9.17 34.89 -4.17
C THR A 288 -8.41 36.09 -3.58
N ASN A 289 -7.09 35.98 -3.43
CA ASN A 289 -6.20 36.96 -2.79
C ASN A 289 -6.64 37.31 -1.35
N ASP A 290 -7.37 36.42 -0.69
CA ASP A 290 -7.94 36.62 0.64
C ASP A 290 -6.88 36.90 1.72
N TRP A 291 -5.71 36.29 1.60
CA TRP A 291 -4.50 36.59 2.38
C TRP A 291 -4.03 38.05 2.30
N ARG A 292 -4.44 38.83 1.27
CA ARG A 292 -4.13 40.26 1.14
C ARG A 292 -5.16 41.18 1.79
N TYR A 293 -6.39 40.71 1.94
CA TYR A 293 -7.52 41.53 2.38
C TYR A 293 -7.81 41.34 3.88
N ARG A 294 -8.78 42.12 4.39
CA ARG A 294 -9.29 42.02 5.76
C ARG A 294 -10.83 42.06 5.84
N THR A 295 -11.50 41.99 4.69
CA THR A 295 -12.96 41.95 4.56
C THR A 295 -13.35 40.95 3.45
N SER A 296 -14.59 40.49 3.43
CA SER A 296 -15.03 39.38 2.59
C SER A 296 -15.42 39.79 1.16
N GLU A 297 -15.79 41.05 0.93
CA GLU A 297 -16.25 41.55 -0.37
C GLU A 297 -15.24 41.33 -1.51
N PRO A 298 -13.93 41.66 -1.38
CA PRO A 298 -12.97 41.39 -2.46
C PRO A 298 -12.72 39.88 -2.66
N VAL A 299 -12.83 39.07 -1.61
CA VAL A 299 -12.71 37.60 -1.69
C VAL A 299 -13.84 37.02 -2.53
N VAL A 300 -15.08 37.44 -2.25
CA VAL A 300 -16.27 37.07 -3.05
C VAL A 300 -16.11 37.57 -4.49
N ALA A 301 -15.70 38.83 -4.68
CA ALA A 301 -15.55 39.41 -6.01
C ALA A 301 -14.53 38.65 -6.87
N ASN A 302 -13.35 38.33 -6.33
CA ASN A 302 -12.33 37.57 -7.05
C ASN A 302 -12.79 36.14 -7.36
N ALA A 303 -13.37 35.43 -6.37
CA ALA A 303 -13.91 34.08 -6.55
C ALA A 303 -14.96 34.02 -7.69
N LEU A 304 -15.86 35.01 -7.77
CA LEU A 304 -16.92 35.04 -8.78
C LEU A 304 -16.45 35.55 -10.15
N THR A 305 -15.49 36.48 -10.18
CA THR A 305 -14.98 37.07 -11.43
C THR A 305 -14.19 36.05 -12.26
N TYR A 306 -13.41 35.21 -11.60
CA TYR A 306 -12.53 34.24 -12.27
C TYR A 306 -13.11 32.82 -12.32
N ALA A 307 -14.31 32.56 -11.80
CA ALA A 307 -14.93 31.23 -11.80
C ALA A 307 -15.24 30.69 -13.21
N HIS A 308 -14.64 29.55 -13.54
CA HIS A 308 -14.86 28.77 -14.77
C HIS A 308 -15.16 27.30 -14.45
N ASP A 309 -15.67 26.55 -15.44
CA ASP A 309 -15.83 25.10 -15.31
C ASP A 309 -14.47 24.44 -15.12
N GLY A 310 -14.30 23.73 -14.00
CA GLY A 310 -13.02 23.14 -13.63
C GLY A 310 -12.11 24.00 -12.77
N ALA A 311 -12.58 25.16 -12.30
CA ALA A 311 -11.79 26.00 -11.42
C ALA A 311 -11.49 25.33 -10.08
N ILE A 312 -10.25 25.46 -9.63
CA ILE A 312 -9.83 25.21 -8.25
C ILE A 312 -9.62 26.59 -7.61
N ILE A 313 -10.41 26.90 -6.57
CA ILE A 313 -10.41 28.19 -5.88
C ILE A 313 -9.52 28.08 -4.63
N LEU A 314 -8.43 28.86 -4.60
CA LEU A 314 -7.59 29.05 -3.41
C LEU A 314 -8.24 30.05 -2.43
N MET A 315 -8.37 29.61 -1.19
CA MET A 315 -8.74 30.38 0.00
C MET A 315 -7.93 29.86 1.19
N HIS A 316 -7.91 30.59 2.30
CA HIS A 316 -7.23 30.21 3.55
C HIS A 316 -8.25 30.22 4.69
N ASP A 317 -8.51 29.07 5.33
CA ASP A 317 -9.54 28.98 6.38
C ASP A 317 -9.06 29.50 7.74
N ILE A 318 -7.80 29.92 7.84
CA ILE A 318 -7.21 30.64 8.98
C ILE A 318 -7.66 32.12 9.08
N HIS A 319 -8.50 32.60 8.18
CA HIS A 319 -8.93 33.99 8.09
C HIS A 319 -10.45 34.15 8.19
N GLN A 320 -10.91 35.01 9.11
CA GLN A 320 -12.34 35.20 9.39
C GLN A 320 -13.09 35.73 8.16
N TRP A 321 -12.53 36.71 7.44
CA TRP A 321 -13.12 37.28 6.22
C TRP A 321 -13.21 36.27 5.07
N SER A 322 -12.27 35.32 4.98
CA SER A 322 -12.31 34.21 4.03
C SER A 322 -13.49 33.28 4.32
N VAL A 323 -13.67 32.90 5.59
CA VAL A 323 -14.80 32.05 6.01
C VAL A 323 -16.15 32.76 5.83
N GLU A 324 -16.21 34.07 6.09
CA GLU A 324 -17.41 34.90 5.87
C GLU A 324 -17.78 35.08 4.39
N ALA A 325 -16.82 34.96 3.47
CA ALA A 325 -17.09 35.00 2.02
C ALA A 325 -17.78 33.73 1.50
N VAL A 326 -17.53 32.57 2.12
CA VAL A 326 -17.94 31.24 1.60
C VAL A 326 -19.46 31.10 1.39
N PRO A 327 -20.37 31.53 2.29
CA PRO A 327 -21.81 31.44 2.05
C PRO A 327 -22.25 32.16 0.76
N GLN A 328 -21.70 33.36 0.50
CA GLN A 328 -22.06 34.14 -0.68
C GLN A 328 -21.45 33.55 -1.96
N ILE A 329 -20.21 33.06 -1.90
CA ILE A 329 -19.56 32.34 -3.00
C ILE A 329 -20.38 31.11 -3.39
N ILE A 330 -20.76 30.28 -2.41
CA ILE A 330 -21.59 29.09 -2.62
C ILE A 330 -22.93 29.45 -3.26
N GLN A 331 -23.66 30.41 -2.67
CA GLN A 331 -24.97 30.82 -3.17
C GLN A 331 -24.90 31.30 -4.64
N LYS A 332 -23.94 32.16 -4.95
CA LYS A 332 -23.81 32.78 -6.29
C LYS A 332 -23.34 31.77 -7.33
N LEU A 333 -22.40 30.88 -7.02
CA LEU A 333 -21.94 29.84 -7.96
C LEU A 333 -23.00 28.75 -8.18
N LYS A 334 -23.73 28.32 -7.15
CA LYS A 334 -24.91 27.44 -7.31
C LYS A 334 -25.93 28.07 -8.28
N ALA A 335 -26.22 29.36 -8.12
CA ALA A 335 -27.13 30.09 -9.02
C ALA A 335 -26.62 30.19 -10.47
N GLN A 336 -25.29 30.13 -10.69
CA GLN A 336 -24.65 30.04 -12.01
C GLN A 336 -24.52 28.59 -12.55
N GLY A 337 -25.17 27.62 -11.90
CA GLY A 337 -25.21 26.21 -12.31
C GLY A 337 -23.98 25.38 -11.95
N TYR A 338 -23.07 25.89 -11.10
CA TYR A 338 -21.92 25.11 -10.65
C TYR A 338 -22.31 24.04 -9.63
N THR A 339 -21.67 22.87 -9.75
CA THR A 339 -21.71 21.78 -8.80
C THR A 339 -20.37 21.75 -8.05
N PHE A 340 -20.43 21.92 -6.73
CA PHE A 340 -19.23 21.87 -5.89
C PHE A 340 -18.75 20.43 -5.68
N VAL A 341 -17.44 20.22 -5.77
CA VAL A 341 -16.76 18.93 -5.64
C VAL A 341 -15.44 19.07 -4.89
N THR A 342 -14.90 17.97 -4.36
CA THR A 342 -13.51 17.93 -3.88
C THR A 342 -12.55 17.92 -5.07
N VAL A 343 -11.27 18.29 -4.87
CA VAL A 343 -10.24 18.21 -5.91
C VAL A 343 -10.09 16.79 -6.46
N SER A 344 -9.98 15.75 -5.61
CA SER A 344 -9.92 14.37 -6.14
C SER A 344 -11.14 14.02 -6.98
N THR A 345 -12.33 14.51 -6.63
CA THR A 345 -13.55 14.30 -7.43
C THR A 345 -13.48 15.07 -8.76
N LEU A 346 -12.93 16.28 -8.77
CA LEU A 346 -12.75 17.08 -9.97
C LEU A 346 -11.81 16.40 -10.97
N LEU A 347 -10.63 15.99 -10.50
CA LEU A 347 -9.62 15.28 -11.29
C LEU A 347 -10.10 13.89 -11.74
N ASP A 348 -10.91 13.21 -10.92
CA ASP A 348 -11.59 11.96 -11.31
C ASP A 348 -12.52 12.15 -12.51
N VAL A 349 -13.24 13.28 -12.61
CA VAL A 349 -14.16 13.55 -13.73
C VAL A 349 -13.41 14.03 -14.98
N GLN A 350 -12.36 14.84 -14.79
CA GLN A 350 -11.65 15.51 -15.89
C GLN A 350 -10.54 14.66 -16.50
N ASP A 351 -9.65 14.13 -15.66
CA ASP A 351 -8.43 13.41 -16.08
C ASP A 351 -8.50 11.89 -15.83
N GLY A 352 -9.62 11.42 -15.29
CA GLY A 352 -9.84 10.04 -14.84
C GLY A 352 -9.21 9.71 -13.48
N GLY A 353 -8.52 10.66 -12.87
CA GLY A 353 -7.91 10.58 -11.54
C GLY A 353 -6.53 11.24 -11.49
N ALA A 354 -6.13 11.68 -10.30
CA ALA A 354 -4.83 12.30 -10.07
C ALA A 354 -3.68 11.28 -10.23
N LYS A 355 -2.60 11.70 -10.89
CA LYS A 355 -1.44 10.85 -11.26
C LYS A 355 -0.20 11.29 -10.49
N ALA A 356 0.49 10.33 -9.88
CA ALA A 356 1.74 10.57 -9.14
C ALA A 356 2.73 11.44 -9.93
N HIS A 357 3.38 12.38 -9.23
CA HIS A 357 4.35 13.34 -9.78
C HIS A 357 3.79 14.33 -10.82
N GLN A 358 2.48 14.34 -11.11
CA GLN A 358 1.87 15.37 -11.95
C GLN A 358 1.44 16.59 -11.13
N VAL A 359 1.27 17.72 -11.81
CA VAL A 359 0.83 18.99 -11.24
C VAL A 359 -0.50 19.39 -11.88
N TYR A 360 -1.48 19.71 -11.06
CA TYR A 360 -2.83 20.09 -11.48
C TYR A 360 -3.17 21.51 -11.02
N PHE A 361 -3.76 22.32 -11.89
CA PHE A 361 -4.21 23.68 -11.54
C PHE A 361 -5.73 23.79 -11.50
N GLY A 362 -6.44 22.94 -12.24
CA GLY A 362 -7.80 23.16 -12.72
C GLY A 362 -7.83 23.00 -14.24
N ARG A 363 -8.99 23.22 -14.86
CA ARG A 363 -9.19 23.11 -16.32
C ARG A 363 -9.29 24.47 -17.01
#